data_AF-A0A9P1L416-F1
#
_entry.id   AF-A0A9P1L416-F1
#
_cell.length_a   1.000
_cell.length_b   1.000
_cell.length_c   1.000
_cell.angle_alpha   90.00
_cell.angle_beta   90.00
_cell.angle_gamma   90.00
#
_symmetry.space_group_name_H-M   'P 1'
#
loop_
_entity.id
_entity.type
_entity.pdbx_description
1 polymer ?
#
loop_
_entity_poly.entity_id
_entity_poly.type
_entity_poly.pdbx_seq_one_letter_code
_entity_poly.pdbx_strand_id
1 'polypeptide(L)'
;MKKGYDIFGKEYGVMLRNDLHATDSIDHKFMKDMILVDEESKNLFYEGIPKVSKDVCKHELFEFAQKFKGSNDLDTIKNILKFTSNMALNYDINFLDMKFGGREKDIISRKTDWCADMARVGCVLLKCNNIPARILHIVNINKAYNGHVICEAFFEKNYGVCDFIHGVVGYDKGPISAWKMKLDKHLVTKCYSRDYQGYSKENDFEGLFSEIAINEYDIMDENNKFTESRPNEYTIKIIEENHNNKWLMGEDKI
;
A
#
# COMPACT_ATOMS: atom_id res chain seq x y z
N MET A 1 21.53 -3.90 -2.52
CA MET A 1 20.19 -3.28 -2.38
C MET A 1 19.60 -2.94 -3.73
N LYS A 2 18.52 -3.63 -4.10
CA LYS A 2 17.83 -3.45 -5.38
C LYS A 2 16.74 -2.39 -5.25
N LYS A 3 16.69 -1.44 -6.18
CA LYS A 3 15.81 -0.27 -6.13
C LYS A 3 15.21 0.05 -7.50
N GLY A 4 13.95 0.48 -7.53
CA GLY A 4 13.27 1.02 -8.72
C GLY A 4 12.32 0.06 -9.40
N TYR A 5 11.92 0.39 -10.63
CA TYR A 5 10.82 -0.29 -11.33
C TYR A 5 11.06 -1.78 -11.57
N ASP A 6 12.30 -2.17 -11.90
CA ASP A 6 12.58 -3.51 -12.42
C ASP A 6 12.88 -4.53 -11.30
N ILE A 7 12.69 -4.16 -10.01
CA ILE A 7 13.06 -5.02 -8.87
C ILE A 7 12.22 -6.30 -8.74
N PHE A 8 11.06 -6.35 -9.39
CA PHE A 8 10.16 -7.50 -9.40
C PHE A 8 10.26 -8.32 -10.70
N GLY A 9 11.19 -7.97 -11.59
CA GLY A 9 11.26 -8.50 -12.95
C GLY A 9 11.05 -7.41 -14.00
N LYS A 10 11.50 -7.68 -15.22
CA LYS A 10 11.45 -6.71 -16.32
C LYS A 10 10.01 -6.36 -16.70
N GLU A 11 9.14 -7.36 -16.68
CA GLU A 11 7.75 -7.26 -17.11
C GLU A 11 6.97 -6.35 -16.16
N TYR A 12 7.17 -6.53 -14.86
CA TYR A 12 6.68 -5.60 -13.84
C TYR A 12 7.30 -4.20 -14.00
N GLY A 13 8.58 -4.13 -14.36
CA GLY A 13 9.25 -2.85 -14.65
C GLY A 13 8.57 -2.06 -15.75
N VAL A 14 8.16 -2.72 -16.85
CA VAL A 14 7.38 -2.10 -17.93
C VAL A 14 6.02 -1.64 -17.42
N MET A 15 5.33 -2.47 -16.65
CA MET A 15 4.02 -2.14 -16.06
C MET A 15 4.09 -0.90 -15.17
N LEU A 16 5.05 -0.84 -14.24
CA LEU A 16 5.16 0.24 -13.28
C LEU A 16 5.58 1.57 -13.93
N ARG A 17 6.28 1.54 -15.07
CA ARG A 17 6.57 2.75 -15.86
C ARG A 17 5.34 3.30 -16.59
N ASN A 18 4.35 2.45 -16.86
CA ASN A 18 3.08 2.80 -17.49
C ASN A 18 1.92 2.96 -16.47
N ASP A 19 2.24 3.03 -15.17
CA ASP A 19 1.25 3.23 -14.13
C ASP A 19 0.42 4.53 -14.35
N LEU A 20 -0.81 4.52 -13.84
CA LEU A 20 -1.78 5.59 -14.06
C LEU A 20 -1.46 6.89 -13.31
N HIS A 21 -0.61 6.87 -12.28
CA HIS A 21 -0.30 8.07 -11.51
C HIS A 21 0.57 9.01 -12.34
N ALA A 22 0.35 10.32 -12.14
CA ALA A 22 1.13 11.35 -12.81
C ALA A 22 2.64 11.14 -12.58
N THR A 23 3.43 11.19 -13.64
CA THR A 23 4.87 10.89 -13.61
C THR A 23 5.68 11.75 -12.63
N ASP A 24 5.18 12.93 -12.27
CA ASP A 24 5.80 13.83 -11.31
C ASP A 24 5.24 13.71 -9.89
N SER A 25 4.25 12.83 -9.64
CA SER A 25 3.64 12.64 -8.32
C SER A 25 4.51 11.81 -7.37
N ILE A 26 4.19 11.91 -6.08
CA ILE A 26 4.79 11.09 -5.02
C ILE A 26 4.53 9.59 -5.24
N ASP A 27 3.37 9.21 -5.78
CA ASP A 27 3.04 7.81 -6.09
C ASP A 27 3.97 7.25 -7.15
N HIS A 28 4.24 8.03 -8.20
CA HIS A 28 5.18 7.63 -9.23
C HIS A 28 6.63 7.58 -8.71
N LYS A 29 6.97 8.52 -7.82
CA LYS A 29 8.25 8.51 -7.10
C LYS A 29 8.40 7.24 -6.25
N PHE A 30 7.35 6.75 -5.59
CA PHE A 30 7.40 5.50 -4.82
C PHE A 30 7.78 4.30 -5.68
N MET A 31 7.25 4.17 -6.91
CA MET A 31 7.65 3.07 -7.80
C MET A 31 9.10 3.20 -8.28
N LYS A 32 9.57 4.44 -8.46
CA LYS A 32 10.97 4.72 -8.82
C LYS A 32 11.94 4.48 -7.68
N ASP A 33 11.48 4.69 -6.44
CA ASP A 33 12.34 4.72 -5.26
C ASP A 33 12.19 3.51 -4.32
N MET A 34 11.21 2.64 -4.55
CA MET A 34 10.99 1.46 -3.73
C MET A 34 12.20 0.54 -3.70
N ILE A 35 12.43 -0.05 -2.55
CA ILE A 35 13.55 -0.96 -2.30
C ILE A 35 13.00 -2.35 -2.05
N LEU A 36 13.51 -3.34 -2.79
CA LEU A 36 13.13 -4.74 -2.60
C LEU A 36 13.54 -5.22 -1.20
N VAL A 37 12.66 -5.98 -0.54
CA VAL A 37 12.94 -6.67 0.72
C VAL A 37 13.43 -8.09 0.43
N ASP A 38 14.74 -8.27 0.53
CA ASP A 38 15.43 -9.55 0.42
C ASP A 38 16.42 -9.73 1.59
N GLU A 39 17.17 -10.83 1.60
CA GLU A 39 18.13 -11.11 2.67
C GLU A 39 19.21 -10.02 2.83
N GLU A 40 19.56 -9.31 1.74
CA GLU A 40 20.55 -8.23 1.78
C GLU A 40 19.99 -6.94 2.38
N SER A 41 18.70 -6.66 2.16
CA SER A 41 18.08 -5.40 2.55
C SER A 41 17.20 -5.49 3.80
N LYS A 42 16.76 -6.68 4.23
CA LYS A 42 15.79 -6.82 5.35
C LYS A 42 16.24 -6.10 6.62
N ASN A 43 17.52 -6.17 6.95
CA ASN A 43 18.04 -5.58 8.19
C ASN A 43 17.96 -4.04 8.16
N LEU A 44 18.02 -3.41 6.98
CA LEU A 44 17.79 -1.96 6.84
C LEU A 44 16.40 -1.55 7.33
N PHE A 45 15.41 -2.43 7.18
CA PHE A 45 14.00 -2.12 7.43
C PHE A 45 13.46 -2.62 8.76
N TYR A 46 14.02 -3.72 9.29
CA TYR A 46 13.48 -4.39 10.46
C TYR A 46 14.37 -4.27 11.71
N GLU A 47 15.51 -3.57 11.61
CA GLU A 47 16.32 -3.19 12.77
C GLU A 47 15.98 -1.78 13.26
N GLY A 48 15.98 -1.60 14.58
CA GLY A 48 15.74 -0.30 15.21
C GLY A 48 14.27 0.02 15.49
N ILE A 49 14.06 1.18 16.13
CA ILE A 49 12.72 1.70 16.44
C ILE A 49 12.50 2.93 15.56
N PRO A 50 11.58 2.86 14.58
CA PRO A 50 11.28 4.00 13.72
C PRO A 50 10.64 5.13 14.54
N LYS A 51 10.77 6.36 14.05
CA LYS A 51 10.25 7.56 14.71
C LYS A 51 9.42 8.37 13.73
N VAL A 52 8.32 8.94 14.22
CA VAL A 52 7.58 9.97 13.50
C VAL A 52 8.21 11.33 13.82
N SER A 53 8.28 12.23 12.82
CA SER A 53 8.72 13.61 13.04
C SER A 53 7.84 14.31 14.07
N LYS A 54 8.44 15.13 14.94
CA LYS A 54 7.69 15.96 15.88
C LYS A 54 6.84 17.02 15.20
N ASP A 55 7.21 17.41 13.98
CA ASP A 55 6.47 18.39 13.17
C ASP A 55 5.18 17.81 12.58
N VAL A 56 4.90 16.53 12.78
CA VAL A 56 3.65 15.91 12.32
C VAL A 56 2.39 16.59 12.87
N CYS A 57 2.50 17.27 14.01
CA CYS A 57 1.40 18.08 14.56
C CYS A 57 1.00 19.27 13.67
N LYS A 58 1.86 19.66 12.71
CA LYS A 58 1.59 20.72 11.73
C LYS A 58 0.95 20.18 10.45
N HIS A 59 0.87 18.86 10.29
CA HIS A 59 0.27 18.25 9.09
C HIS A 59 -1.23 18.60 9.02
N GLU A 60 -1.75 18.89 7.83
CA GLU A 60 -3.13 19.37 7.65
C GLU A 60 -4.20 18.37 8.13
N LEU A 61 -3.87 17.07 8.10
CA LEU A 61 -4.73 15.98 8.59
C LEU A 61 -4.53 15.64 10.06
N PHE A 62 -3.67 16.35 10.81
CA PHE A 62 -3.35 15.98 12.20
C PHE A 62 -4.60 15.91 13.10
N GLU A 63 -5.39 16.98 13.13
CA GLU A 63 -6.63 17.07 13.92
C GLU A 63 -7.68 16.06 13.45
N PHE A 64 -7.77 15.83 12.14
CA PHE A 64 -8.69 14.83 11.58
C PHE A 64 -8.30 13.42 12.05
N ALA A 65 -7.01 13.11 12.05
CA ALA A 65 -6.50 11.80 12.45
C ALA A 65 -6.74 11.49 13.93
N GLN A 66 -6.76 12.50 14.81
CA GLN A 66 -7.00 12.30 16.25
C GLN A 66 -8.37 11.68 16.54
N LYS A 67 -9.35 11.81 15.63
CA LYS A 67 -10.69 11.21 15.76
C LYS A 67 -10.66 9.68 15.82
N PHE A 68 -9.59 9.06 15.33
CA PHE A 68 -9.42 7.60 15.31
C PHE A 68 -8.60 7.06 16.48
N LYS A 69 -8.07 7.93 17.34
CA LYS A 69 -7.21 7.53 18.45
C LYS A 69 -7.94 6.57 19.39
N GLY A 70 -7.39 5.37 19.52
CA GLY A 70 -7.88 4.31 20.40
C GLY A 70 -7.21 4.32 21.78
N SER A 71 -7.47 3.28 22.58
CA SER A 71 -6.84 3.11 23.90
C SER A 71 -5.35 2.76 23.80
N ASN A 72 -4.94 2.22 22.65
CA ASN A 72 -3.58 1.83 22.29
C ASN A 72 -3.39 1.95 20.76
N ASP A 73 -2.17 1.68 20.28
CA ASP A 73 -1.84 1.78 18.85
C ASP A 73 -2.64 0.80 17.99
N LEU A 74 -2.86 -0.44 18.45
CA LEU A 74 -3.63 -1.44 17.71
C LEU A 74 -5.09 -1.01 17.55
N ASP A 75 -5.71 -0.45 18.60
CA ASP A 75 -7.07 0.09 18.52
C ASP A 75 -7.13 1.27 17.54
N THR A 76 -6.12 2.14 17.56
CA THR A 76 -6.03 3.26 16.61
C THR A 76 -5.91 2.77 15.18
N ILE A 77 -5.06 1.77 14.93
CA ILE A 77 -4.91 1.10 13.62
C ILE A 77 -6.26 0.53 13.17
N LYS A 78 -6.96 -0.22 14.04
CA LYS A 78 -8.27 -0.80 13.72
C LYS A 78 -9.34 0.24 13.41
N ASN A 79 -9.35 1.37 14.12
CA ASN A 79 -10.28 2.47 13.85
C ASN A 79 -10.03 3.09 12.47
N ILE A 80 -8.76 3.30 12.11
CA ILE A 80 -8.38 3.81 10.78
C ILE A 80 -8.72 2.80 9.70
N LEU A 81 -8.36 1.53 9.87
CA LEU A 81 -8.69 0.44 8.94
C LEU A 81 -10.20 0.35 8.69
N LYS A 82 -11.01 0.45 9.74
CA LYS A 82 -12.48 0.46 9.62
C LYS A 82 -12.98 1.68 8.85
N PHE A 83 -12.40 2.86 9.07
CA PHE A 83 -12.76 4.06 8.33
C PHE A 83 -12.45 3.91 6.84
N THR A 84 -11.23 3.45 6.51
CA THR A 84 -10.77 3.33 5.12
C THR A 84 -11.47 2.19 4.38
N SER A 85 -11.64 1.02 5.00
CA SER A 85 -12.30 -0.11 4.33
C SER A 85 -13.78 0.16 4.07
N ASN A 86 -14.46 0.86 4.99
CA ASN A 86 -15.84 1.33 4.74
C ASN A 86 -15.89 2.33 3.58
N MET A 87 -14.88 3.17 3.41
CA MET A 87 -14.82 4.10 2.29
C MET A 87 -14.66 3.36 0.96
N ALA A 88 -13.78 2.35 0.89
CA ALA A 88 -13.60 1.52 -0.30
C ALA A 88 -14.86 0.67 -0.60
N LEU A 89 -15.46 0.04 0.40
CA LEU A 89 -16.65 -0.80 0.25
C LEU A 89 -17.86 -0.05 -0.34
N ASN A 90 -17.96 1.26 -0.07
CA ASN A 90 -19.06 2.10 -0.53
C ASN A 90 -18.68 2.98 -1.74
N TYR A 91 -17.58 2.65 -2.43
CA TYR A 91 -17.16 3.34 -3.64
C TYR A 91 -17.75 2.66 -4.87
N ASP A 92 -18.43 3.42 -5.73
CA ASP A 92 -19.19 2.91 -6.88
C ASP A 92 -19.04 3.84 -8.11
N ILE A 93 -17.85 4.43 -8.25
CA ILE A 93 -17.54 5.27 -9.42
C ILE A 93 -16.91 4.39 -10.49
N ASN A 94 -17.37 4.55 -11.74
CA ASN A 94 -16.77 3.86 -12.87
C ASN A 94 -15.27 4.17 -12.98
N PHE A 95 -14.46 3.14 -13.27
CA PHE A 95 -13.00 3.29 -13.40
C PHE A 95 -12.60 4.46 -14.31
N LEU A 96 -13.27 4.64 -15.46
CA LEU A 96 -12.99 5.70 -16.43
C LEU A 96 -13.19 7.13 -15.87
N ASP A 97 -14.05 7.26 -14.85
CA ASP A 97 -14.37 8.51 -14.18
C ASP A 97 -13.53 8.74 -12.90
N MET A 98 -12.71 7.77 -12.51
CA MET A 98 -11.87 7.88 -11.31
C MET A 98 -10.76 8.93 -11.46
N LYS A 99 -10.33 9.43 -10.32
CA LYS A 99 -9.10 10.21 -10.17
C LYS A 99 -8.12 9.45 -9.29
N PHE A 100 -6.84 9.65 -9.52
CA PHE A 100 -5.77 8.99 -8.76
C PHE A 100 -4.71 10.00 -8.29
N GLY A 101 -4.10 9.74 -7.14
CA GLY A 101 -3.21 10.67 -6.48
C GLY A 101 -3.97 11.86 -5.87
N GLY A 102 -3.33 13.03 -5.84
CA GLY A 102 -3.80 14.19 -5.08
C GLY A 102 -3.25 14.21 -3.66
N ARG A 103 -3.65 15.22 -2.87
CA ARG A 103 -3.34 15.26 -1.44
C ARG A 103 -4.21 14.26 -0.70
N GLU A 104 -3.75 13.72 0.41
CA GLU A 104 -4.50 12.73 1.20
C GLU A 104 -5.85 13.27 1.68
N LYS A 105 -5.95 14.57 1.97
CA LYS A 105 -7.22 15.26 2.26
C LYS A 105 -8.21 15.14 1.10
N ASP A 106 -7.74 15.36 -0.12
CA ASP A 106 -8.57 15.35 -1.32
C ASP A 106 -9.00 13.90 -1.64
N ILE A 107 -8.09 12.94 -1.44
CA ILE A 107 -8.39 11.49 -1.51
C ILE A 107 -9.52 11.12 -0.53
N ILE A 108 -9.43 11.55 0.73
CA ILE A 108 -10.48 11.32 1.74
C ILE A 108 -11.81 11.94 1.29
N SER A 109 -11.78 13.16 0.76
CA SER A 109 -12.99 13.88 0.33
C SER A 109 -13.66 13.21 -0.87
N ARG A 110 -12.89 12.79 -1.87
CA ARG A 110 -13.42 12.15 -3.09
C ARG A 110 -13.76 10.69 -2.87
N LYS A 111 -13.19 10.06 -1.84
CA LYS A 111 -13.19 8.61 -1.60
C LYS A 111 -12.53 7.85 -2.75
N THR A 112 -12.17 6.59 -2.50
CA THR A 112 -11.65 5.68 -3.53
C THR A 112 -11.54 4.28 -2.97
N ASP A 113 -11.52 3.30 -3.87
CA ASP A 113 -11.11 1.92 -3.64
C ASP A 113 -9.72 1.61 -4.24
N TRP A 114 -8.99 2.63 -4.73
CA TRP A 114 -7.66 2.44 -5.28
C TRP A 114 -6.62 2.26 -4.17
N CYS A 115 -5.86 1.16 -4.24
CA CYS A 115 -5.00 0.73 -3.14
C CYS A 115 -3.87 1.71 -2.80
N ALA A 116 -3.23 2.32 -3.80
CA ALA A 116 -2.12 3.25 -3.59
C ALA A 116 -2.56 4.53 -2.85
N ASP A 117 -3.69 5.09 -3.26
CA ASP A 117 -4.32 6.24 -2.61
C ASP A 117 -4.66 5.92 -1.14
N MET A 118 -5.21 4.73 -0.92
CA MET A 118 -5.66 4.27 0.39
C MET A 118 -4.51 3.94 1.33
N ALA A 119 -3.43 3.36 0.81
CA ALA A 119 -2.19 3.17 1.55
C ALA A 119 -1.60 4.51 2.00
N ARG A 120 -1.59 5.54 1.13
CA ARG A 120 -1.11 6.88 1.50
C ARG A 120 -1.96 7.54 2.57
N VAL A 121 -3.28 7.53 2.42
CA VAL A 121 -4.21 8.03 3.45
C VAL A 121 -3.97 7.32 4.77
N GLY A 122 -3.94 5.99 4.77
CA GLY A 122 -3.71 5.21 5.98
C GLY A 122 -2.35 5.51 6.63
N CYS A 123 -1.28 5.62 5.85
CA CYS A 123 0.06 5.97 6.33
C CYS A 123 0.08 7.35 7.03
N VAL A 124 -0.54 8.36 6.41
CA VAL A 124 -0.63 9.71 6.98
C VAL A 124 -1.45 9.72 8.27
N LEU A 125 -2.60 9.05 8.29
CA LEU A 125 -3.45 9.00 9.49
C LEU A 125 -2.77 8.29 10.66
N LEU A 126 -2.01 7.23 10.40
CA LEU A 126 -1.19 6.56 11.40
C LEU A 126 -0.09 7.46 11.94
N LYS A 127 0.68 8.10 11.06
CA LYS A 127 1.76 9.01 11.48
C LYS A 127 1.23 10.21 12.25
N CYS A 128 0.09 10.76 11.87
CA CYS A 128 -0.57 11.82 12.63
C CYS A 128 -1.02 11.35 14.03
N ASN A 129 -1.23 10.05 14.24
CA ASN A 129 -1.44 9.44 15.56
C ASN A 129 -0.12 9.00 16.24
N ASN A 130 1.03 9.46 15.75
CA ASN A 130 2.36 9.10 16.24
C ASN A 130 2.69 7.59 16.13
N ILE A 131 2.06 6.89 15.18
CA ILE A 131 2.37 5.50 14.85
C ILE A 131 3.26 5.51 13.59
N PRO A 132 4.54 5.10 13.69
CA PRO A 132 5.40 5.00 12.51
C PRO A 132 4.79 4.02 11.50
N ALA A 133 4.75 4.42 10.24
CA ALA A 133 4.20 3.61 9.15
C ALA A 133 4.99 3.84 7.86
N ARG A 134 4.91 2.90 6.94
CA ARG A 134 5.55 2.99 5.62
C ARG A 134 4.73 2.27 4.55
N ILE A 135 4.96 2.65 3.30
CA ILE A 135 4.24 2.10 2.16
C ILE A 135 4.89 0.78 1.72
N LEU A 136 4.06 -0.19 1.38
CA LEU A 136 4.45 -1.50 0.86
C LEU A 136 3.88 -1.70 -0.53
N HIS A 137 4.73 -2.12 -1.46
CA HIS A 137 4.32 -2.70 -2.73
C HIS A 137 4.49 -4.21 -2.62
N ILE A 138 3.40 -4.95 -2.78
CA ILE A 138 3.40 -6.42 -2.72
C ILE A 138 2.93 -6.96 -4.07
N VAL A 139 3.66 -7.94 -4.62
CA VAL A 139 3.37 -8.50 -5.94
C VAL A 139 3.45 -10.01 -5.97
N ASN A 140 2.58 -10.62 -6.78
CA ASN A 140 2.70 -12.02 -7.15
C ASN A 140 3.50 -12.15 -8.46
N ILE A 141 4.80 -12.37 -8.34
CA ILE A 141 5.70 -12.47 -9.50
C ILE A 141 5.36 -13.62 -10.48
N ASN A 142 4.45 -14.53 -10.11
CA ASN A 142 4.00 -15.63 -10.97
C ASN A 142 2.72 -15.28 -11.77
N LYS A 143 2.16 -14.07 -11.60
CA LYS A 143 0.94 -13.63 -12.29
C LYS A 143 1.12 -12.21 -12.85
N ALA A 144 0.79 -12.01 -14.12
CA ALA A 144 0.82 -10.68 -14.72
C ALA A 144 -0.20 -9.74 -14.06
N TYR A 145 0.16 -8.46 -13.93
CA TYR A 145 -0.68 -7.38 -13.37
C TYR A 145 -1.23 -7.65 -11.97
N ASN A 146 -0.57 -8.51 -11.20
CA ASN A 146 -1.01 -8.89 -9.87
C ASN A 146 -0.14 -8.20 -8.82
N GLY A 147 -0.62 -7.06 -8.35
CA GLY A 147 0.05 -6.24 -7.34
C GLY A 147 -0.95 -5.52 -6.46
N HIS A 148 -0.50 -5.13 -5.28
CA HIS A 148 -1.29 -4.38 -4.32
C HIS A 148 -0.39 -3.44 -3.53
N VAL A 149 -0.94 -2.30 -3.11
CA VAL A 149 -0.24 -1.32 -2.29
C VAL A 149 -0.91 -1.22 -0.94
N ILE A 150 -0.14 -1.47 0.11
CA ILE A 150 -0.59 -1.48 1.51
C ILE A 150 0.41 -0.73 2.38
N CYS A 151 0.29 -0.85 3.70
CA CYS A 151 1.30 -0.36 4.62
C CYS A 151 1.78 -1.43 5.59
N GLU A 152 2.85 -1.11 6.32
CA GLU A 152 3.08 -1.67 7.64
C GLU A 152 3.30 -0.55 8.66
N ALA A 153 2.82 -0.80 9.87
CA ALA A 153 2.88 0.11 11.01
C ALA A 153 3.74 -0.51 12.12
N PHE A 154 4.51 0.32 12.83
CA PHE A 154 5.29 -0.10 13.99
C PHE A 154 4.51 0.14 15.28
N PHE A 155 4.13 -0.92 15.96
CA PHE A 155 3.42 -0.90 17.24
C PHE A 155 3.86 -2.11 18.08
N GLU A 156 3.71 -2.07 19.40
CA GLU A 156 4.14 -3.19 20.28
C GLU A 156 5.58 -3.68 20.02
N LYS A 157 6.47 -2.75 19.65
CA LYS A 157 7.90 -2.99 19.33
C LYS A 157 8.14 -3.86 18.09
N ASN A 158 7.18 -3.98 17.17
CA ASN A 158 7.36 -4.71 15.91
C ASN A 158 6.51 -4.09 14.78
N TYR A 159 6.75 -4.53 13.54
CA TYR A 159 5.94 -4.14 12.38
C TYR A 159 4.75 -5.07 12.19
N GLY A 160 3.59 -4.49 11.89
CA GLY A 160 2.37 -5.19 11.50
C GLY A 160 1.81 -4.64 10.19
N VAL A 161 1.46 -5.53 9.26
CA VAL A 161 0.81 -5.17 7.99
C VAL A 161 -0.52 -4.46 8.24
N CYS A 162 -0.86 -3.48 7.40
CA CYS A 162 -2.13 -2.75 7.39
C CYS A 162 -2.64 -2.64 5.95
N ASP A 163 -3.72 -3.35 5.62
CA ASP A 163 -4.42 -3.22 4.34
C ASP A 163 -5.66 -2.35 4.52
N PHE A 164 -5.59 -1.12 4.02
CA PHE A 164 -6.64 -0.12 4.20
C PHE A 164 -7.85 -0.30 3.29
N ILE A 165 -7.74 -1.09 2.22
CA ILE A 165 -8.87 -1.44 1.35
C ILE A 165 -9.68 -2.55 2.03
N HIS A 166 -9.00 -3.61 2.44
CA HIS A 166 -9.66 -4.81 2.97
C HIS A 166 -9.89 -4.76 4.49
N GLY A 167 -9.36 -3.75 5.18
CA GLY A 167 -9.50 -3.59 6.63
C GLY A 167 -8.70 -4.61 7.44
N VAL A 168 -7.57 -5.10 6.90
CA VAL A 168 -6.78 -6.20 7.50
C VAL A 168 -5.62 -5.64 8.31
N VAL A 169 -5.37 -6.23 9.48
CA VAL A 169 -4.15 -6.01 10.27
C VAL A 169 -3.35 -7.29 10.46
N GLY A 170 -2.06 -7.26 10.14
CA GLY A 170 -1.11 -8.32 10.43
C GLY A 170 -0.86 -8.41 11.94
N TYR A 171 -1.60 -9.26 12.63
CA TYR A 171 -1.53 -9.39 14.08
C TYR A 171 -1.90 -10.81 14.55
N ASP A 172 -1.10 -11.42 15.42
CA ASP A 172 -1.43 -12.67 16.12
C ASP A 172 -0.67 -12.71 17.45
N LYS A 173 -1.33 -12.28 18.52
CA LYS A 173 -0.68 -12.04 19.84
C LYS A 173 0.51 -11.06 19.78
N GLY A 174 0.62 -10.33 18.68
CA GLY A 174 1.68 -9.38 18.37
C GLY A 174 1.71 -9.05 16.87
N PRO A 175 2.38 -7.96 16.46
CA PRO A 175 2.44 -7.53 15.06
C PRO A 175 3.16 -8.54 14.14
N ILE A 176 2.63 -8.69 12.92
CA ILE A 176 3.17 -9.55 11.85
C ILE A 176 3.59 -8.68 10.67
N SER A 177 4.89 -8.61 10.42
CA SER A 177 5.45 -7.82 9.32
C SER A 177 5.23 -8.47 7.97
N ALA A 178 5.36 -7.68 6.91
CA ALA A 178 5.28 -8.20 5.55
C ALA A 178 6.37 -9.24 5.27
N TRP A 179 7.58 -9.05 5.81
CA TRP A 179 8.65 -10.05 5.73
C TRP A 179 8.27 -11.40 6.33
N LYS A 180 7.64 -11.42 7.52
CA LYS A 180 7.14 -12.67 8.11
C LYS A 180 6.06 -13.31 7.23
N MET A 181 5.17 -12.51 6.67
CA MET A 181 4.14 -12.99 5.72
C MET A 181 4.72 -13.51 4.40
N LYS A 182 5.85 -12.98 3.93
CA LYS A 182 6.58 -13.52 2.77
C LYS A 182 7.15 -14.91 3.07
N LEU A 183 7.73 -15.09 4.25
CA LEU A 183 8.33 -16.36 4.68
C LEU A 183 7.29 -17.43 5.05
N ASP A 184 6.18 -17.03 5.66
CA ASP A 184 5.10 -17.92 6.08
C ASP A 184 3.74 -17.42 5.56
N LYS A 185 3.32 -18.00 4.44
CA LYS A 185 2.06 -17.67 3.75
C LYS A 185 0.82 -17.99 4.58
N HIS A 186 0.91 -18.92 5.54
CA HIS A 186 -0.23 -19.21 6.42
C HIS A 186 -0.58 -17.99 7.30
N LEU A 187 0.38 -17.11 7.60
CA LEU A 187 0.09 -15.87 8.32
C LEU A 187 -0.78 -14.90 7.50
N VAL A 188 -0.62 -14.89 6.17
CA VAL A 188 -1.48 -14.11 5.27
C VAL A 188 -2.90 -14.66 5.33
N THR A 189 -3.08 -15.96 5.08
CA THR A 189 -4.37 -16.65 5.17
C THR A 189 -5.05 -16.33 6.50
N LYS A 190 -4.33 -16.51 7.61
CA LYS A 190 -4.84 -16.32 8.97
C LYS A 190 -5.34 -14.89 9.22
N CYS A 191 -4.63 -13.87 8.73
CA CYS A 191 -5.03 -12.48 8.95
C CYS A 191 -6.20 -12.09 8.03
N TYR A 192 -6.11 -12.40 6.73
CA TYR A 192 -7.14 -12.03 5.77
C TYR A 192 -8.45 -12.77 6.02
N SER A 193 -8.42 -14.07 6.36
CA SER A 193 -9.64 -14.83 6.68
C SER A 193 -10.31 -14.36 7.99
N ARG A 194 -9.55 -13.71 8.88
CA ARG A 194 -10.07 -13.16 10.14
C ARG A 194 -10.76 -11.82 9.91
N ASP A 195 -10.14 -10.95 9.12
CA ASP A 195 -10.54 -9.54 9.05
C ASP A 195 -11.40 -9.21 7.82
N TYR A 196 -11.18 -9.91 6.70
CA TYR A 196 -11.83 -9.58 5.42
C TYR A 196 -12.89 -10.62 5.06
N GLN A 197 -14.16 -10.21 5.09
CA GLN A 197 -15.29 -11.09 4.79
C GLN A 197 -15.29 -11.60 3.34
N GLY A 198 -14.72 -10.83 2.40
CA GLY A 198 -14.59 -11.24 1.00
C GLY A 198 -13.43 -12.18 0.73
N TYR A 199 -12.74 -12.66 1.77
CA TYR A 199 -11.64 -13.59 1.62
C TYR A 199 -12.11 -14.88 0.93
N SER A 200 -11.43 -15.23 -0.15
CA SER A 200 -11.56 -16.51 -0.82
C SER A 200 -10.17 -17.00 -1.24
N LYS A 201 -10.02 -18.31 -1.43
CA LYS A 201 -8.78 -18.88 -2.00
C LYS A 201 -8.53 -18.41 -3.43
N GLU A 202 -9.55 -17.94 -4.15
CA GLU A 202 -9.44 -17.46 -5.52
C GLU A 202 -8.76 -16.09 -5.58
N ASN A 203 -8.86 -15.29 -4.51
CA ASN A 203 -8.23 -13.98 -4.42
C ASN A 203 -6.70 -14.06 -4.34
N ASP A 204 -6.15 -15.21 -3.91
CA ASP A 204 -4.70 -15.49 -3.82
C ASP A 204 -3.89 -14.37 -3.14
N PHE A 205 -4.34 -13.95 -1.96
CA PHE A 205 -3.63 -12.95 -1.17
C PHE A 205 -2.22 -13.43 -0.76
N GLU A 206 -2.04 -14.73 -0.54
CA GLU A 206 -0.75 -15.35 -0.26
C GLU A 206 0.26 -15.07 -1.37
N GLY A 207 -0.18 -15.20 -2.61
CA GLY A 207 0.59 -14.90 -3.82
C GLY A 207 1.10 -13.46 -3.85
N LEU A 208 0.32 -12.47 -3.41
CA LEU A 208 0.74 -11.06 -3.38
C LEU A 208 1.98 -10.83 -2.51
N PHE A 209 2.20 -11.61 -1.46
CA PHE A 209 3.40 -11.46 -0.61
C PHE A 209 4.64 -12.17 -1.17
N SER A 210 4.64 -12.60 -2.45
CA SER A 210 5.77 -13.33 -3.02
C SER A 210 7.01 -12.45 -3.08
N GLU A 211 6.83 -11.21 -3.55
CA GLU A 211 7.83 -10.17 -3.43
C GLU A 211 7.26 -8.90 -2.79
N ILE A 212 8.12 -8.19 -2.06
CA ILE A 212 7.75 -7.02 -1.27
C ILE A 212 8.80 -5.94 -1.52
N ALA A 213 8.36 -4.71 -1.70
CA ALA A 213 9.21 -3.53 -1.67
C ALA A 213 8.65 -2.46 -0.72
N ILE A 214 9.55 -1.67 -0.14
CA ILE A 214 9.23 -0.65 0.86
C ILE A 214 9.56 0.74 0.30
N ASN A 215 8.69 1.70 0.60
CA ASN A 215 8.98 3.13 0.56
C ASN A 215 8.81 3.74 1.95
N GLU A 216 9.86 4.40 2.44
CA GLU A 216 9.72 5.33 3.55
C GLU A 216 9.05 6.61 3.06
N TYR A 217 7.92 6.97 3.67
CA TYR A 217 7.14 8.15 3.26
C TYR A 217 7.28 9.28 4.29
N ASP A 218 8.14 10.26 4.04
CA ASP A 218 8.15 11.48 4.85
C ASP A 218 6.97 12.38 4.48
N ILE A 219 5.92 12.36 5.30
CA ILE A 219 4.68 13.10 5.04
C ILE A 219 4.85 14.61 5.25
N MET A 220 5.99 15.04 5.80
CA MET A 220 6.31 16.45 6.00
C MET A 220 7.28 16.99 4.94
N ASP A 221 7.73 16.15 3.99
CA ASP A 221 8.63 16.59 2.91
C ASP A 221 7.90 17.57 1.98
N GLU A 222 8.39 18.80 1.91
CA GLU A 222 7.88 19.86 1.06
C GLU A 222 8.05 19.58 -0.44
N ASN A 223 8.92 18.62 -0.79
CA ASN A 223 9.13 18.17 -2.17
C ASN A 223 8.10 17.15 -2.63
N ASN A 224 7.20 16.69 -1.75
CA ASN A 224 6.11 15.82 -2.14
C ASN A 224 5.19 16.52 -3.15
N LYS A 225 5.05 15.92 -4.33
CA LYS A 225 4.18 16.41 -5.40
C LYS A 225 2.90 15.60 -5.44
N PHE A 226 1.78 16.29 -5.39
CA PHE A 226 0.45 15.72 -5.25
C PHE A 226 -0.38 15.85 -6.54
N THR A 227 0.27 15.68 -7.69
CA THR A 227 -0.40 15.80 -9.00
C THR A 227 -1.48 14.73 -9.14
N GLU A 228 -2.71 15.15 -9.43
CA GLU A 228 -3.81 14.23 -9.76
C GLU A 228 -3.65 13.70 -11.19
N SER A 229 -4.20 12.52 -11.42
CA SER A 229 -4.23 11.86 -12.73
C SER A 229 -5.57 11.16 -12.98
N ARG A 230 -5.71 10.59 -14.16
CA ARG A 230 -6.88 9.85 -14.66
C ARG A 230 -6.43 8.54 -15.29
N PRO A 231 -7.34 7.59 -15.54
CA PRO A 231 -7.01 6.37 -16.26
C PRO A 231 -6.24 6.65 -17.54
N ASN A 232 -5.17 5.90 -17.78
CA ASN A 232 -4.41 5.93 -19.02
C ASN A 232 -4.74 4.70 -19.88
N GLU A 233 -4.38 4.73 -21.17
CA GLU A 233 -4.70 3.64 -22.11
C GLU A 233 -4.17 2.28 -21.65
N TYR A 234 -2.98 2.27 -21.02
CA TYR A 234 -2.34 1.05 -20.55
C TYR A 234 -3.13 0.38 -19.43
N THR A 235 -3.52 1.12 -18.39
CA THR A 235 -4.29 0.59 -17.27
C THR A 235 -5.74 0.29 -17.65
N ILE A 236 -6.36 1.09 -18.53
CA ILE A 236 -7.69 0.79 -19.09
C ILE A 236 -7.68 -0.60 -19.74
N LYS A 237 -6.66 -0.88 -20.58
CA LYS A 237 -6.56 -2.17 -21.25
C LYS A 237 -6.41 -3.34 -20.29
N ILE A 238 -5.64 -3.17 -19.20
CA ILE A 238 -5.50 -4.18 -18.14
C ILE A 238 -6.84 -4.49 -17.48
N ILE A 239 -7.66 -3.46 -17.21
CA ILE A 239 -8.93 -3.60 -16.48
C ILE A 239 -10.05 -4.14 -17.39
N GLU A 240 -10.10 -3.74 -18.65
CA GLU A 240 -11.17 -4.13 -19.57
C GLU A 240 -10.96 -5.52 -20.22
N GLU A 241 -9.71 -6.00 -20.32
CA GLU A 241 -9.40 -7.27 -20.98
C GLU A 241 -9.16 -8.42 -19.98
N ASN A 242 -9.79 -9.57 -20.20
CA ASN A 242 -9.42 -10.78 -19.48
C ASN A 242 -8.06 -11.31 -19.97
N HIS A 243 -7.04 -11.05 -19.18
CA HIS A 243 -5.66 -11.45 -19.48
C HIS A 243 -5.26 -12.81 -18.90
N ASN A 244 -6.14 -13.52 -18.17
CA ASN A 244 -5.87 -14.85 -17.59
C ASN A 244 -4.50 -14.96 -16.88
N ASN A 245 -4.12 -13.93 -16.11
CA ASN A 245 -2.82 -13.80 -15.43
C ASN A 245 -1.57 -13.80 -16.36
N LYS A 246 -1.72 -13.49 -17.64
CA LYS A 246 -0.62 -13.37 -18.62
C LYS A 246 -0.40 -11.91 -19.05
N TRP A 247 0.83 -11.59 -19.45
CA TRP A 247 1.17 -10.30 -20.04
C TRP A 247 0.49 -10.15 -21.41
N LEU A 248 -0.14 -9.00 -21.65
CA LEU A 248 -1.02 -8.76 -22.79
C LEU A 248 -0.49 -7.68 -23.75
N MET A 249 0.51 -6.89 -23.36
CA MET A 249 1.07 -5.79 -24.15
C MET A 249 2.53 -5.99 -24.54
N GLY A 250 3.06 -7.21 -24.36
CA GLY A 250 4.42 -7.58 -24.77
C GLY A 250 5.49 -7.23 -23.75
N GLU A 251 5.11 -7.05 -22.49
CA GLU A 251 6.02 -6.83 -21.37
C GLU A 251 7.07 -7.95 -21.23
N ASP A 252 6.69 -9.17 -21.58
CA ASP A 252 7.51 -10.39 -21.60
C ASP A 252 8.39 -10.55 -22.84
N LYS A 253 8.34 -9.61 -23.79
CA LYS A 253 9.06 -9.66 -25.07
C LYS A 253 10.24 -8.68 -25.15
N ILE A 254 10.58 -7.99 -24.05
CA ILE A 254 11.56 -6.88 -23.99
C ILE A 254 12.92 -7.28 -23.37
#